data_AF-A0A7V2CIZ8-F1
#
_entry.id   AF-A0A7V2CIZ8-F1
#
_cell.length_a   1.000
_cell.length_b   1.000
_cell.length_c   1.000
_cell.angle_alpha   90.00
_cell.angle_beta   90.00
_cell.angle_gamma   90.00
#
_symmetry.space_group_name_H-M   'P 1'
#
loop_
_entity.id
_entity.type
_entity.pdbx_description
1 polymer ?
#
loop_
_entity_poly.entity_id
_entity_poly.type
_entity_poly.pdbx_seq_one_letter_code
_entity_poly.pdbx_strand_id
1 'polypeptide(L)'
;MNRMLLTMPVVVSLIARVPPVLGGDLAVPPANEGPATEESAMHTEGCPNWPGQNCNGIDVMLGQLYGFSHQTRLGTYPNGETGFSAATTSCNNGVVRVPWFAPMNVNHPGITINLFRLAQGRLTHIGGHWMKHGFTALASNQCGFGCEGCGGTQLCIGCSDTYGAGTNASRTYLGPRKEWNPFTGVWNCVGSHFSGGMPDCTRRHSSSGHAATDHYTRVADQDLLTPGAQYFYDGYYVVRDDLDLHNSVGYKSVTFSWNGSSWSASSSGSTTPPTYGVILNPNVWGDEHVLADTTGEGGEVHLAVKTTDNGNGTWHFEYAVYNLNYHRRVRSFSVPKSAGTNITNIGFHGPPLEEQSQTPWTVTVDASSCTWATDTYNQDPNANAIIFGSLYNFWFDADAEPAPSEVSMEPFLPAADDGALTVLTASITGPSAAGGPCGDFDGDGDVDLTDFTQFQLCFGGSNNPPAATCPPGVDADCDGDGDVDLADFLVFQQNFTGSM
;
A
#
# COMPACT_ATOMS: atom_id res chain seq x y z
N MET A 1 -34.39 -47.52 37.13
CA MET A 1 -35.83 -47.63 36.81
C MET A 1 -36.53 -46.49 37.54
N ASN A 2 -37.18 -45.48 36.98
CA ASN A 2 -37.54 -45.10 35.61
C ASN A 2 -37.63 -43.55 35.56
N ARG A 3 -37.29 -42.98 34.39
CA ARG A 3 -37.68 -41.70 33.74
C ARG A 3 -38.93 -40.98 34.31
N MET A 4 -39.19 -39.66 34.25
CA MET A 4 -38.79 -38.54 33.35
C MET A 4 -39.53 -37.24 33.84
N LEU A 5 -39.01 -36.06 33.43
CA LEU A 5 -39.71 -34.81 32.99
C LEU A 5 -40.49 -33.83 33.94
N LEU A 6 -40.12 -32.54 33.75
CA LEU A 6 -40.89 -31.29 33.55
C LEU A 6 -41.58 -30.48 34.70
N THR A 7 -40.99 -29.30 34.97
CA THR A 7 -41.54 -27.89 34.96
C THR A 7 -42.84 -27.44 35.66
N MET A 8 -42.72 -26.22 36.25
CA MET A 8 -43.71 -25.11 36.49
C MET A 8 -44.61 -25.14 37.74
N PRO A 9 -45.27 -24.03 38.17
CA PRO A 9 -44.92 -22.59 38.25
C PRO A 9 -45.31 -21.94 39.62
N VAL A 10 -44.94 -20.68 39.91
CA VAL A 10 -45.73 -19.79 40.82
C VAL A 10 -45.73 -18.34 40.34
N VAL A 11 -46.93 -17.81 40.19
CA VAL A 11 -47.33 -16.43 39.85
C VAL A 11 -47.77 -15.71 41.12
N VAL A 12 -47.44 -14.42 41.27
CA VAL A 12 -48.22 -13.49 42.11
C VAL A 12 -48.41 -12.18 41.35
N SER A 13 -49.67 -11.76 41.25
CA SER A 13 -50.14 -10.50 40.66
C SER A 13 -50.75 -9.66 41.78
N LEU A 14 -50.59 -8.33 41.75
CA LEU A 14 -51.60 -7.41 42.28
C LEU A 14 -51.53 -6.03 41.60
N ILE A 15 -52.72 -5.53 41.26
CA ILE A 15 -53.05 -4.33 40.48
C ILE A 15 -53.15 -3.10 41.39
N ALA A 16 -52.78 -1.90 40.91
CA ALA A 16 -53.38 -0.62 41.34
C ALA A 16 -53.28 0.49 40.28
N ARG A 17 -54.22 1.44 40.34
CA ARG A 17 -54.71 2.37 39.30
C ARG A 17 -53.90 3.69 39.17
N VAL A 18 -54.05 4.33 38.01
CA VAL A 18 -53.54 5.67 37.61
C VAL A 18 -54.53 6.80 37.96
N PRO A 19 -54.03 8.03 38.26
CA PRO A 19 -54.56 9.28 37.66
C PRO A 19 -53.46 10.29 37.21
N PRO A 20 -53.80 11.42 36.52
CA PRO A 20 -53.01 11.96 35.40
C PRO A 20 -52.27 13.32 35.61
N VAL A 21 -51.30 13.52 34.70
CA VAL A 21 -50.65 14.70 34.06
C VAL A 21 -50.93 16.13 34.58
N LEU A 22 -49.84 16.89 34.82
CA LEU A 22 -49.70 18.33 34.52
C LEU A 22 -48.27 18.58 33.96
N GLY A 23 -48.18 19.38 32.89
CA GLY A 23 -46.96 19.64 32.12
C GLY A 23 -46.05 20.73 32.69
N GLY A 24 -44.83 20.80 32.14
CA GLY A 24 -43.85 21.87 32.36
C GLY A 24 -42.41 21.39 32.15
N ASP A 25 -41.69 22.06 31.25
CA ASP A 25 -40.35 21.74 30.72
C ASP A 25 -39.27 21.41 31.74
N LEU A 26 -38.49 20.35 31.48
CA LEU A 26 -37.07 20.25 31.83
C LEU A 26 -36.35 19.41 30.76
N ALA A 27 -35.36 20.02 30.10
CA ALA A 27 -34.50 19.40 29.11
C ALA A 27 -33.70 18.24 29.72
N VAL A 28 -33.70 17.10 29.03
CA VAL A 28 -32.81 15.95 29.29
C VAL A 28 -31.71 15.98 28.21
N PRO A 29 -30.42 15.98 28.58
CA PRO A 29 -29.34 15.95 27.60
C PRO A 29 -29.30 14.58 26.90
N PRO A 30 -28.92 14.51 25.60
CA PRO A 30 -28.82 13.24 24.90
C PRO A 30 -27.71 12.38 25.52
N ALA A 31 -27.95 11.07 25.54
CA ALA A 31 -26.99 10.07 25.94
C ALA A 31 -25.75 10.13 25.02
N ASN A 32 -24.57 10.01 25.64
CA ASN A 32 -23.30 9.83 24.94
C ASN A 32 -23.36 8.61 24.02
N GLU A 33 -23.39 8.85 22.72
CA GLU A 33 -22.86 7.89 21.75
C GLU A 33 -21.34 8.05 21.72
N GLY A 34 -20.62 6.92 21.75
CA GLY A 34 -19.16 6.89 21.65
C GLY A 34 -18.66 7.47 20.33
N PRO A 35 -17.36 7.80 20.23
CA PRO A 35 -16.80 8.39 19.02
C PRO A 35 -17.01 7.42 17.85
N ALA A 36 -17.73 7.88 16.83
CA ALA A 36 -17.80 7.23 15.54
C ALA A 36 -16.38 7.12 14.97
N THR A 37 -16.06 5.96 14.42
CA THR A 37 -14.84 5.74 13.64
C THR A 37 -14.81 6.72 12.47
N GLU A 38 -13.66 7.34 12.23
CA GLU A 38 -13.48 8.41 11.23
C GLU A 38 -13.76 7.99 9.78
N GLU A 39 -13.97 6.69 9.52
CA GLU A 39 -14.42 6.16 8.24
C GLU A 39 -15.75 6.79 7.75
N SER A 40 -16.58 7.27 8.68
CA SER A 40 -17.89 7.87 8.36
C SER A 40 -17.85 9.38 8.04
N ALA A 41 -16.74 10.09 8.29
CA ALA A 41 -16.71 11.56 8.19
C ALA A 41 -16.40 12.08 6.76
N MET A 42 -15.95 11.21 5.86
CA MET A 42 -15.47 11.63 4.53
C MET A 42 -16.59 11.82 3.47
N HIS A 43 -17.85 11.51 3.82
CA HIS A 43 -18.97 11.46 2.86
C HIS A 43 -20.08 12.53 3.07
N THR A 44 -19.85 13.58 3.88
CA THR A 44 -20.92 14.55 4.22
C THR A 44 -20.95 15.83 3.39
N GLU A 45 -19.98 16.06 2.51
CA GLU A 45 -20.04 17.14 1.52
C GLU A 45 -20.70 16.57 0.25
N GLY A 46 -21.91 17.01 -0.08
CA GLY A 46 -22.59 16.62 -1.31
C GLY A 46 -21.67 16.80 -2.53
N CYS A 47 -21.80 15.92 -3.52
CA CYS A 47 -20.88 15.83 -4.65
C CYS A 47 -20.62 17.21 -5.30
N PRO A 48 -19.39 17.74 -5.29
CA PRO A 48 -19.10 19.10 -5.77
C PRO A 48 -19.42 19.34 -7.26
N ASN A 49 -19.71 18.27 -8.01
CA ASN A 49 -19.56 18.23 -9.46
C ASN A 49 -20.83 17.83 -10.23
N TRP A 50 -21.93 17.56 -9.53
CA TRP A 50 -23.26 17.40 -10.09
C TRP A 50 -24.29 17.97 -9.11
N PRO A 51 -24.72 19.24 -9.27
CA PRO A 51 -25.78 19.77 -8.43
C PRO A 51 -27.03 18.89 -8.59
N GLY A 52 -27.40 18.18 -7.51
CA GLY A 52 -28.59 17.32 -7.44
C GLY A 52 -28.35 15.81 -7.55
N GLN A 53 -27.11 15.30 -7.50
CA GLN A 53 -26.86 13.85 -7.39
C GLN A 53 -26.12 13.43 -6.11
N ASN A 54 -26.48 12.24 -5.64
CA ASN A 54 -25.80 11.54 -4.58
C ASN A 54 -24.55 10.84 -5.16
N CYS A 55 -23.36 11.13 -4.65
CA CYS A 55 -22.14 10.40 -5.00
C CYS A 55 -21.78 9.32 -3.98
N ASN A 56 -22.59 9.16 -2.92
CA ASN A 56 -22.49 7.99 -2.05
C ASN A 56 -22.97 6.78 -2.85
N GLY A 57 -22.07 5.81 -3.05
CA GLY A 57 -22.34 4.63 -3.87
C GLY A 57 -21.56 4.55 -5.18
N ILE A 58 -20.54 5.39 -5.40
CA ILE A 58 -19.59 5.19 -6.51
C ILE A 58 -18.75 3.95 -6.19
N ASP A 59 -18.68 3.02 -7.14
CA ASP A 59 -17.81 1.85 -7.05
C ASP A 59 -17.40 1.48 -8.48
N VAL A 60 -16.11 1.69 -8.79
CA VAL A 60 -15.52 1.38 -10.09
C VAL A 60 -14.55 0.22 -9.95
N MET A 61 -14.98 -0.91 -10.51
CA MET A 61 -14.20 -2.14 -10.57
C MET A 61 -13.33 -2.19 -11.82
N LEU A 62 -12.11 -2.72 -11.67
CA LEU A 62 -11.29 -3.19 -12.79
C LEU A 62 -11.87 -4.52 -13.33
N GLY A 63 -12.93 -4.42 -14.11
CA GLY A 63 -13.65 -5.59 -14.64
C GLY A 63 -12.78 -6.47 -15.53
N GLN A 64 -11.94 -5.87 -16.37
CA GLN A 64 -11.02 -6.62 -17.24
C GLN A 64 -9.68 -5.91 -17.39
N LEU A 65 -8.61 -6.69 -17.42
CA LEU A 65 -7.24 -6.27 -17.71
C LEU A 65 -6.71 -7.22 -18.78
N TYR A 66 -6.28 -6.73 -19.95
CA TYR A 66 -5.82 -7.61 -21.03
C TYR A 66 -4.97 -6.84 -22.05
N GLY A 67 -4.47 -7.53 -23.07
CA GLY A 67 -3.87 -6.86 -24.22
C GLY A 67 -2.62 -6.04 -23.88
N PHE A 68 -1.88 -6.44 -22.83
CA PHE A 68 -0.54 -5.90 -22.56
C PHE A 68 0.31 -6.05 -23.82
N SER A 69 0.72 -4.92 -24.42
CA SER A 69 1.25 -4.93 -25.78
C SER A 69 2.30 -3.83 -25.99
N HIS A 70 3.27 -4.18 -26.84
CA HIS A 70 4.33 -3.29 -27.28
C HIS A 70 3.76 -2.06 -28.00
N GLN A 71 4.12 -0.86 -27.54
CA GLN A 71 3.77 0.41 -28.18
C GLN A 71 4.92 0.93 -29.03
N THR A 72 6.14 0.83 -28.52
CA THR A 72 7.32 1.50 -29.07
C THR A 72 8.61 0.85 -28.57
N ARG A 73 9.73 1.19 -29.21
CA ARG A 73 11.05 0.73 -28.81
C ARG A 73 12.11 1.80 -29.05
N LEU A 74 13.14 1.81 -28.20
CA LEU A 74 14.34 2.65 -28.31
C LEU A 74 15.59 1.76 -28.21
N GLY A 75 16.65 2.09 -28.95
CA GLY A 75 17.93 1.35 -28.91
C GLY A 75 17.92 0.03 -29.70
N THR A 76 18.87 -0.87 -29.44
CA THR A 76 19.09 -2.12 -30.19
C THR A 76 19.04 -3.34 -29.28
N TYR A 77 18.34 -4.39 -29.70
CA TYR A 77 18.16 -5.60 -28.88
C TYR A 77 19.52 -6.29 -28.68
N PRO A 78 19.83 -6.84 -27.49
CA PRO A 78 18.99 -6.94 -26.29
C PRO A 78 19.18 -5.80 -25.29
N ASN A 79 19.78 -4.68 -25.68
CA ASN A 79 20.14 -3.57 -24.79
C ASN A 79 19.26 -2.32 -25.00
N GLY A 80 18.10 -2.48 -25.64
CA GLY A 80 17.16 -1.38 -25.82
C GLY A 80 16.15 -1.29 -24.70
N GLU A 81 15.20 -0.38 -24.88
CA GLU A 81 14.05 -0.19 -24.02
C GLU A 81 12.78 -0.35 -24.83
N THR A 82 11.77 -0.94 -24.21
CA THR A 82 10.46 -1.12 -24.81
C THR A 82 9.40 -0.44 -23.95
N GLY A 83 8.51 0.32 -24.60
CA GLY A 83 7.34 0.90 -23.96
C GLY A 83 6.14 -0.01 -24.17
N PHE A 84 5.48 -0.39 -23.08
CA PHE A 84 4.25 -1.16 -23.10
C PHE A 84 3.05 -0.35 -22.57
N SER A 85 1.86 -0.83 -22.88
CA SER A 85 0.60 -0.43 -22.24
C SER A 85 -0.39 -1.59 -22.32
N ALA A 86 -1.53 -1.49 -21.64
CA ALA A 86 -2.54 -2.54 -21.57
C ALA A 86 -3.94 -1.98 -21.84
N ALA A 87 -4.86 -2.86 -22.26
CA ALA A 87 -6.27 -2.56 -22.26
C ALA A 87 -6.85 -2.76 -20.84
N THR A 88 -7.69 -1.81 -20.43
CA THR A 88 -8.40 -1.85 -19.14
C THR A 88 -9.88 -1.62 -19.37
N THR A 89 -10.71 -2.33 -18.63
CA THR A 89 -12.17 -2.13 -18.59
C THR A 89 -12.56 -1.77 -17.18
N SER A 90 -13.12 -0.58 -17.04
CA SER A 90 -13.82 -0.13 -15.83
C SER A 90 -15.26 -0.57 -15.87
N CYS A 91 -15.82 -0.94 -14.72
CA CYS A 91 -17.23 -1.31 -14.58
C CYS A 91 -17.81 -0.60 -13.37
N ASN A 92 -18.93 0.09 -13.57
CA ASN A 92 -19.64 0.72 -12.47
C ASN A 92 -20.46 -0.36 -11.75
N ASN A 93 -19.88 -0.88 -10.67
CA ASN A 93 -20.49 -1.83 -9.74
C ASN A 93 -21.33 -1.12 -8.66
N GLY A 94 -21.25 0.21 -8.62
CA GLY A 94 -21.98 1.07 -7.71
C GLY A 94 -23.45 1.25 -8.05
N VAL A 95 -24.09 2.12 -7.26
CA VAL A 95 -25.53 2.43 -7.32
C VAL A 95 -25.82 3.84 -7.83
N VAL A 96 -24.79 4.58 -8.25
CA VAL A 96 -24.88 5.93 -8.81
C VAL A 96 -24.02 6.04 -10.06
N ARG A 97 -24.23 7.08 -10.87
CA ARG A 97 -23.44 7.31 -12.09
C ARG A 97 -22.11 7.97 -11.72
N VAL A 98 -21.03 7.52 -12.35
CA VAL A 98 -19.68 8.02 -12.06
C VAL A 98 -19.29 9.12 -13.06
N PRO A 99 -18.85 10.30 -12.62
CA PRO A 99 -18.33 11.34 -13.50
C PRO A 99 -17.14 10.86 -14.36
N TRP A 100 -17.16 11.19 -15.66
CA TRP A 100 -16.15 10.74 -16.63
C TRP A 100 -15.80 11.85 -17.63
N PHE A 101 -15.59 13.07 -17.12
CA PHE A 101 -15.33 14.24 -17.95
C PHE A 101 -13.96 14.20 -18.62
N ALA A 102 -13.75 15.06 -19.63
CA ALA A 102 -12.43 15.22 -20.24
C ALA A 102 -11.46 15.98 -19.31
N PRO A 103 -10.13 15.71 -19.36
CA PRO A 103 -9.15 16.39 -18.53
C PRO A 103 -9.11 17.90 -18.77
N MET A 104 -8.60 18.61 -17.77
CA MET A 104 -8.92 19.99 -17.36
C MET A 104 -10.22 20.16 -16.56
N ASN A 105 -11.12 19.17 -16.59
CA ASN A 105 -12.09 18.96 -15.50
C ASN A 105 -11.48 17.96 -14.51
N VAL A 106 -11.58 18.18 -13.20
CA VAL A 106 -10.97 17.29 -12.18
C VAL A 106 -11.78 16.01 -11.90
N ASN A 107 -12.93 15.85 -12.55
CA ASN A 107 -13.87 14.75 -12.30
C ASN A 107 -13.81 13.71 -13.40
N HIS A 108 -12.74 12.94 -13.37
CA HIS A 108 -12.49 11.84 -14.28
C HIS A 108 -11.56 10.85 -13.58
N PRO A 109 -11.56 9.58 -14.01
CA PRO A 109 -10.69 8.58 -13.42
C PRO A 109 -9.25 8.71 -13.91
N GLY A 110 -8.30 8.26 -13.09
CA GLY A 110 -6.94 7.94 -13.48
C GLY A 110 -6.77 6.43 -13.67
N ILE A 111 -5.81 6.02 -14.51
CA ILE A 111 -5.43 4.62 -14.71
C ILE A 111 -3.91 4.49 -14.65
N THR A 112 -3.38 3.66 -13.76
CA THR A 112 -1.97 3.23 -13.79
C THR A 112 -1.84 1.82 -14.33
N ILE A 113 -0.68 1.55 -14.95
CA ILE A 113 -0.32 0.24 -15.51
C ILE A 113 1.17 0.01 -15.22
N ASN A 114 1.50 -1.05 -14.49
CA ASN A 114 2.86 -1.40 -14.13
C ASN A 114 3.24 -2.78 -14.65
N LEU A 115 4.54 -3.05 -14.72
CA LEU A 115 5.10 -4.37 -14.97
C LEU A 115 6.03 -4.80 -13.82
N PHE A 116 5.82 -6.00 -13.34
CA PHE A 116 6.58 -6.65 -12.29
C PHE A 116 7.24 -7.91 -12.81
N ARG A 117 8.40 -8.24 -12.22
CA ARG A 117 9.15 -9.46 -12.47
C ARG A 117 9.40 -10.16 -11.14
N LEU A 118 9.02 -11.42 -11.05
CA LEU A 118 9.47 -12.34 -10.00
C LEU A 118 10.61 -13.19 -10.56
N ALA A 119 11.81 -12.98 -10.03
CA ALA A 119 13.00 -13.74 -10.42
C ALA A 119 13.94 -13.89 -9.22
N GLN A 120 14.60 -15.04 -9.11
CA GLN A 120 15.62 -15.27 -8.08
C GLN A 120 15.14 -14.97 -6.64
N GLY A 121 13.86 -15.27 -6.36
CA GLY A 121 13.28 -15.05 -5.03
C GLY A 121 12.82 -13.61 -4.75
N ARG A 122 12.88 -12.69 -5.71
CA ARG A 122 12.49 -11.28 -5.54
C ARG A 122 11.40 -10.85 -6.52
N LEU A 123 10.34 -10.20 -6.02
CA LEU A 123 9.35 -9.48 -6.82
C LEU A 123 9.79 -8.02 -6.99
N THR A 124 10.17 -7.64 -8.20
CA THR A 124 10.62 -6.27 -8.55
C THR A 124 9.65 -5.56 -9.48
N HIS A 125 9.40 -4.27 -9.27
CA HIS A 125 8.72 -3.39 -10.22
C HIS A 125 9.73 -2.89 -11.26
N ILE A 126 9.54 -3.26 -12.53
CA ILE A 126 10.51 -3.06 -13.62
C ILE A 126 10.03 -2.10 -14.72
N GLY A 127 8.79 -1.63 -14.64
CA GLY A 127 8.31 -0.58 -15.53
C GLY A 127 7.02 0.04 -15.00
N GLY A 128 6.95 1.36 -14.98
CA GLY A 128 5.78 2.10 -14.51
C GLY A 128 5.31 3.11 -15.55
N HIS A 129 4.00 3.11 -15.81
CA HIS A 129 3.35 4.04 -16.73
C HIS A 129 3.03 5.37 -16.04
N TRP A 130 3.02 6.47 -16.78
CA TRP A 130 2.39 7.70 -16.30
C TRP A 130 0.90 7.48 -16.04
N MET A 131 0.26 8.34 -15.25
CA MET A 131 -1.18 8.25 -15.04
C MET A 131 -1.91 8.52 -16.35
N LYS A 132 -2.76 7.58 -16.78
CA LYS A 132 -3.67 7.78 -17.91
C LYS A 132 -4.97 8.40 -17.42
N HIS A 133 -5.26 9.59 -17.92
CA HIS A 133 -6.49 10.31 -17.59
C HIS A 133 -7.66 9.84 -18.48
N GLY A 134 -8.77 9.49 -17.85
CA GLY A 134 -10.05 9.24 -18.54
C GLY A 134 -10.57 10.49 -19.25
N PHE A 135 -11.36 10.29 -20.31
CA PHE A 135 -11.87 11.42 -21.09
C PHE A 135 -13.29 11.24 -21.64
N THR A 136 -13.78 10.01 -21.77
CA THR A 136 -15.17 9.71 -22.14
C THR A 136 -15.48 8.26 -21.79
N ALA A 137 -16.65 7.99 -21.22
CA ALA A 137 -17.09 6.63 -20.94
C ALA A 137 -17.86 6.04 -22.13
N LEU A 138 -17.63 4.78 -22.42
CA LEU A 138 -18.53 3.95 -23.23
C LEU A 138 -19.75 3.50 -22.40
N ALA A 139 -20.74 2.91 -23.08
CA ALA A 139 -21.96 2.38 -22.48
C ALA A 139 -22.09 0.87 -22.78
N SER A 140 -21.02 0.11 -22.54
CA SER A 140 -21.01 -1.34 -22.78
C SER A 140 -21.51 -2.11 -21.56
N ASN A 141 -21.79 -3.42 -21.73
CA ASN A 141 -22.18 -4.31 -20.62
C ASN A 141 -21.17 -5.46 -20.46
N GLN A 142 -19.87 -5.17 -20.53
CA GLN A 142 -18.84 -6.22 -20.54
C GLN A 142 -18.74 -6.98 -19.21
N CYS A 143 -19.04 -6.32 -18.09
CA CYS A 143 -19.12 -6.96 -16.78
C CYS A 143 -20.46 -7.66 -16.51
N GLY A 144 -21.46 -7.49 -17.38
CA GLY A 144 -22.75 -8.18 -17.23
C GLY A 144 -23.64 -7.64 -16.10
N PHE A 145 -23.39 -6.42 -15.61
CA PHE A 145 -24.14 -5.81 -14.49
C PHE A 145 -25.49 -5.18 -14.88
N GLY A 146 -25.84 -5.20 -16.18
CA GLY A 146 -27.13 -4.70 -16.64
C GLY A 146 -27.10 -3.21 -16.98
N CYS A 147 -26.13 -2.79 -17.79
CA CYS A 147 -25.91 -1.41 -18.23
C CYS A 147 -27.19 -0.64 -18.60
N GLU A 148 -27.37 0.54 -17.98
CA GLU A 148 -28.47 1.48 -18.27
C GLU A 148 -28.40 2.15 -19.65
N GLY A 149 -27.31 1.96 -20.39
CA GLY A 149 -27.17 2.41 -21.78
C GLY A 149 -26.77 3.87 -21.97
N CYS A 150 -26.27 4.56 -20.93
CA CYS A 150 -25.69 5.90 -21.06
C CYS A 150 -24.15 5.92 -20.92
N GLY A 151 -23.53 6.93 -21.52
CA GLY A 151 -22.07 7.13 -21.60
C GLY A 151 -21.72 8.60 -21.87
N GLY A 152 -20.50 8.87 -22.34
CA GLY A 152 -19.99 10.22 -22.58
C GLY A 152 -19.31 10.78 -21.33
N THR A 153 -19.90 11.78 -20.70
CA THR A 153 -19.33 12.43 -19.50
C THR A 153 -19.60 11.68 -18.20
N GLN A 154 -20.08 10.43 -18.28
CA GLN A 154 -20.41 9.61 -17.12
C GLN A 154 -20.34 8.12 -17.48
N LEU A 155 -19.86 7.30 -16.54
CA LEU A 155 -20.03 5.85 -16.59
C LEU A 155 -21.29 5.47 -15.81
N CYS A 156 -22.31 5.02 -16.54
CA CYS A 156 -23.62 4.74 -15.95
C CYS A 156 -23.66 3.44 -15.16
N ILE A 157 -24.68 3.33 -14.30
CA ILE A 157 -24.87 2.17 -13.41
C ILE A 157 -24.89 0.89 -14.25
N GLY A 158 -24.11 -0.10 -13.82
CA GLY A 158 -23.95 -1.39 -14.48
C GLY A 158 -23.27 -1.35 -15.86
N CYS A 159 -22.85 -0.17 -16.35
CA CYS A 159 -22.13 -0.03 -17.60
C CYS A 159 -20.62 -0.20 -17.41
N SER A 160 -19.95 -0.52 -18.51
CA SER A 160 -18.51 -0.69 -18.59
C SER A 160 -17.89 0.21 -19.67
N ASP A 161 -16.73 0.76 -19.38
CA ASP A 161 -15.89 1.53 -20.29
C ASP A 161 -14.53 0.85 -20.49
N THR A 162 -14.18 0.59 -21.76
CA THR A 162 -12.93 -0.05 -22.15
C THR A 162 -12.05 0.92 -22.89
N TYR A 163 -10.84 1.14 -22.36
CA TYR A 163 -9.75 1.73 -23.12
C TYR A 163 -8.80 0.64 -23.55
N GLY A 164 -8.56 0.54 -24.86
CA GLY A 164 -7.55 -0.37 -25.41
C GLY A 164 -6.13 0.09 -25.11
N ALA A 165 -5.14 -0.78 -25.30
CA ALA A 165 -3.73 -0.46 -25.04
C ALA A 165 -3.25 0.80 -25.78
N GLY A 166 -3.64 1.00 -27.04
CA GLY A 166 -3.29 2.22 -27.79
C GLY A 166 -3.97 3.49 -27.24
N THR A 167 -5.19 3.36 -26.70
CA THR A 167 -5.89 4.48 -26.04
C THR A 167 -5.21 4.82 -24.72
N ASN A 168 -4.86 3.80 -23.92
CA ASN A 168 -4.14 3.97 -22.68
C ASN A 168 -2.71 4.48 -22.90
N ALA A 169 -2.08 4.17 -24.04
CA ALA A 169 -0.81 4.72 -24.50
C ALA A 169 -0.92 6.15 -25.08
N SER A 170 -2.09 6.77 -25.16
CA SER A 170 -2.20 8.09 -25.78
C SER A 170 -1.57 9.17 -24.91
N ARG A 171 -0.39 9.67 -25.32
CA ARG A 171 0.34 10.77 -24.66
C ARG A 171 -0.43 12.09 -24.55
N THR A 172 -1.50 12.25 -25.33
CA THR A 172 -2.48 13.33 -25.13
C THR A 172 -3.07 13.30 -23.72
N TYR A 173 -3.12 12.14 -23.07
CA TYR A 173 -3.80 11.92 -21.80
C TYR A 173 -2.92 11.24 -20.77
N LEU A 174 -1.59 11.22 -20.98
CA LEU A 174 -0.64 10.76 -19.97
C LEU A 174 -0.14 11.96 -19.18
N GLY A 175 -0.21 11.87 -17.86
CA GLY A 175 0.28 12.88 -16.93
C GLY A 175 1.03 12.23 -15.76
N PRO A 176 1.91 12.97 -15.05
CA PRO A 176 2.61 12.44 -13.89
C PRO A 176 1.64 12.01 -12.79
N ARG A 177 1.90 10.87 -12.12
CA ARG A 177 1.07 10.44 -10.99
C ARG A 177 1.15 11.42 -9.82
N LYS A 178 2.29 12.09 -9.64
CA LYS A 178 2.50 13.09 -8.57
C LYS A 178 1.51 14.27 -8.54
N GLU A 179 0.72 14.48 -9.60
CA GLU A 179 -0.34 15.49 -9.66
C GLU A 179 -1.67 15.05 -9.05
N TRP A 180 -1.75 13.78 -8.62
CA TRP A 180 -2.91 13.17 -8.01
C TRP A 180 -2.75 13.05 -6.49
N ASN A 181 -3.83 13.29 -5.78
CA ASN A 181 -4.03 12.75 -4.44
C ASN A 181 -4.70 11.37 -4.61
N PRO A 182 -3.97 10.26 -4.39
CA PRO A 182 -4.49 8.93 -4.61
C PRO A 182 -5.47 8.45 -3.53
N PHE A 183 -5.44 9.05 -2.33
CA PHE A 183 -6.38 8.73 -1.26
C PHE A 183 -7.77 9.28 -1.58
N THR A 184 -7.84 10.53 -2.06
CA THR A 184 -9.12 11.18 -2.41
C THR A 184 -9.52 10.96 -3.87
N GLY A 185 -8.63 10.42 -4.71
CA GLY A 185 -8.83 10.30 -6.16
C GLY A 185 -8.92 11.63 -6.90
N VAL A 186 -8.39 12.71 -6.32
CA VAL A 186 -8.45 14.07 -6.89
C VAL A 186 -7.16 14.40 -7.65
N TRP A 187 -7.29 14.77 -8.92
CA TRP A 187 -6.20 15.39 -9.68
C TRP A 187 -6.21 16.91 -9.57
N ASN A 188 -5.04 17.52 -9.47
CA ASN A 188 -4.89 18.98 -9.53
C ASN A 188 -4.59 19.45 -10.97
N CYS A 189 -5.54 20.18 -11.57
CA CYS A 189 -5.35 20.75 -12.90
C CYS A 189 -4.45 22.00 -12.93
N VAL A 190 -4.35 22.73 -11.81
CA VAL A 190 -3.59 23.99 -11.71
C VAL A 190 -2.10 23.68 -11.67
N GLY A 191 -1.34 24.25 -12.60
CA GLY A 191 0.10 24.00 -12.69
C GLY A 191 0.47 22.61 -13.20
N SER A 192 -0.51 21.83 -13.67
CA SER A 192 -0.29 20.48 -14.19
C SER A 192 0.56 20.44 -15.46
N HIS A 193 1.04 19.24 -15.77
CA HIS A 193 1.62 18.90 -17.06
C HIS A 193 0.69 19.31 -18.21
N PHE A 194 -0.62 19.07 -18.08
CA PHE A 194 -1.58 19.47 -19.11
C PHE A 194 -1.79 20.97 -19.22
N SER A 195 -1.64 21.73 -18.12
CA SER A 195 -1.69 23.19 -18.16
C SER A 195 -0.40 23.83 -18.67
N GLY A 196 0.65 23.03 -18.89
CA GLY A 196 1.98 23.50 -19.25
C GLY A 196 2.70 24.18 -18.08
N GLY A 197 2.39 23.78 -16.84
CA GLY A 197 2.95 24.39 -15.62
C GLY A 197 2.36 25.75 -15.27
N MET A 198 1.37 26.24 -16.02
CA MET A 198 0.73 27.53 -15.75
C MET A 198 -0.27 27.41 -14.61
N PRO A 199 -0.42 28.44 -13.74
CA PRO A 199 -1.30 28.43 -12.57
C PRO A 199 -2.78 28.62 -12.97
N ASP A 200 -3.26 27.83 -13.91
CA ASP A 200 -4.65 27.74 -14.32
C ASP A 200 -4.99 26.31 -14.79
N CYS A 201 -6.26 26.09 -15.11
CA CYS A 201 -6.75 24.83 -15.67
C CYS A 201 -7.04 24.96 -17.18
N THR A 202 -6.15 25.58 -17.94
CA THR A 202 -6.24 25.65 -19.42
C THR A 202 -5.32 24.64 -20.08
N ARG A 203 -5.85 23.80 -20.97
CA ARG A 203 -5.05 22.80 -21.69
C ARG A 203 -4.02 23.46 -22.62
N ARG A 204 -2.75 23.12 -22.47
CA ARG A 204 -1.62 23.56 -23.31
C ARG A 204 -0.74 22.42 -23.82
N HIS A 205 -0.80 21.26 -23.17
CA HIS A 205 -0.06 20.09 -23.61
C HIS A 205 -0.82 19.28 -24.67
N SER A 206 -0.09 18.82 -25.69
CA SER A 206 -0.61 17.98 -26.78
C SER A 206 0.01 16.58 -26.72
N SER A 207 0.34 15.95 -27.84
CA SER A 207 1.02 14.64 -27.89
C SER A 207 2.41 14.73 -28.51
N SER A 208 2.96 15.94 -28.66
CA SER A 208 4.25 16.21 -29.31
C SER A 208 5.33 16.56 -28.31
N GLY A 209 6.59 16.28 -28.65
CA GLY A 209 7.75 16.66 -27.83
C GLY A 209 8.26 15.56 -26.90
N HIS A 210 7.78 14.32 -27.08
CA HIS A 210 8.18 13.16 -26.30
C HIS A 210 9.18 12.29 -27.05
N ALA A 211 10.16 11.72 -26.36
CA ALA A 211 11.03 10.69 -26.88
C ALA A 211 10.26 9.38 -27.13
N ALA A 212 10.96 8.38 -27.69
CA ALA A 212 10.32 7.18 -28.19
C ALA A 212 9.55 6.42 -27.11
N THR A 213 10.10 6.29 -25.89
CA THR A 213 9.58 5.48 -24.78
C THR A 213 8.92 6.28 -23.65
N ASP A 214 8.93 7.61 -23.71
CA ASP A 214 8.37 8.48 -22.68
C ASP A 214 6.92 8.12 -22.33
N HIS A 215 6.65 8.13 -21.03
CA HIS A 215 5.37 8.01 -20.34
C HIS A 215 4.72 6.62 -20.37
N TYR A 216 5.28 5.67 -21.12
CA TYR A 216 4.82 4.28 -21.14
C TYR A 216 5.30 3.48 -19.95
N THR A 217 4.78 2.25 -19.80
CA THR A 217 5.41 1.21 -18.98
C THR A 217 6.75 0.85 -19.63
N ARG A 218 7.79 1.63 -19.34
CA ARG A 218 9.12 1.52 -19.94
C ARG A 218 9.93 0.44 -19.24
N VAL A 219 10.48 -0.50 -20.01
CA VAL A 219 11.18 -1.67 -19.52
C VAL A 219 12.45 -1.89 -20.34
N ALA A 220 13.56 -2.22 -19.68
CA ALA A 220 14.77 -2.63 -20.39
C ALA A 220 14.59 -4.02 -21.02
N ASP A 221 15.06 -4.20 -22.25
CA ASP A 221 14.98 -5.50 -22.94
C ASP A 221 15.64 -6.63 -22.12
N GLN A 222 16.70 -6.32 -21.38
CA GLN A 222 17.40 -7.25 -20.49
C GLN A 222 16.50 -7.79 -19.36
N ASP A 223 15.58 -6.97 -18.84
CA ASP A 223 14.69 -7.41 -17.78
C ASP A 223 13.71 -8.49 -18.25
N LEU A 224 13.38 -8.50 -19.55
CA LEU A 224 12.50 -9.50 -20.19
C LEU A 224 13.24 -10.78 -20.60
N LEU A 225 14.56 -10.83 -20.44
CA LEU A 225 15.43 -11.97 -20.77
C LEU A 225 15.91 -12.75 -19.55
N THR A 226 15.38 -12.44 -18.36
CA THR A 226 15.81 -13.06 -17.10
C THR A 226 15.39 -14.55 -17.07
N PRO A 227 16.33 -15.51 -17.03
CA PRO A 227 16.00 -16.93 -17.05
C PRO A 227 15.11 -17.35 -15.87
N GLY A 228 14.04 -18.09 -16.16
CA GLY A 228 13.11 -18.58 -15.14
C GLY A 228 12.22 -17.52 -14.50
N ALA A 229 12.25 -16.27 -14.99
CA ALA A 229 11.42 -15.20 -14.46
C ALA A 229 9.93 -15.41 -14.78
N GLN A 230 9.09 -15.01 -13.85
CA GLN A 230 7.65 -14.83 -14.04
C GLN A 230 7.36 -13.34 -14.12
N TYR A 231 6.42 -12.94 -14.98
CA TYR A 231 6.06 -11.53 -15.15
C TYR A 231 4.58 -11.32 -14.90
N PHE A 232 4.27 -10.17 -14.32
CA PHE A 232 2.92 -9.74 -13.99
C PHE A 232 2.75 -8.29 -14.37
N TYR A 233 1.59 -7.90 -14.84
CA TYR A 233 1.24 -6.49 -15.01
C TYR A 233 -0.03 -6.21 -14.22
N ASP A 234 -0.09 -5.01 -13.64
CA ASP A 234 -1.28 -4.53 -12.95
C ASP A 234 -2.03 -3.49 -13.78
N GLY A 235 -3.26 -3.23 -13.34
CA GLY A 235 -4.01 -2.03 -13.65
C GLY A 235 -4.63 -1.50 -12.37
N TYR A 236 -4.75 -0.19 -12.25
CA TYR A 236 -5.42 0.44 -11.13
C TYR A 236 -6.22 1.65 -11.60
N TYR A 237 -7.54 1.63 -11.37
CA TYR A 237 -8.41 2.79 -11.53
C TYR A 237 -8.40 3.63 -10.26
N VAL A 238 -8.00 4.89 -10.37
CA VAL A 238 -8.13 5.88 -9.31
C VAL A 238 -9.38 6.70 -9.61
N VAL A 239 -10.43 6.53 -8.80
CA VAL A 239 -11.70 7.24 -8.94
C VAL A 239 -12.00 7.95 -7.63
N ARG A 240 -12.45 9.20 -7.73
CA ARG A 240 -12.87 9.97 -6.57
C ARG A 240 -14.09 9.30 -5.91
N ASP A 241 -14.07 9.22 -4.59
CA ASP A 241 -15.14 8.68 -3.76
C ASP A 241 -15.50 7.21 -4.06
N ASP A 242 -14.55 6.44 -4.61
CA ASP A 242 -14.72 5.00 -4.83
C ASP A 242 -14.81 4.25 -3.51
N LEU A 243 -15.84 3.41 -3.36
CA LEU A 243 -16.13 2.69 -2.12
C LEU A 243 -15.25 1.46 -1.91
N ASP A 244 -14.73 0.84 -2.97
CA ASP A 244 -13.97 -0.41 -2.88
C ASP A 244 -12.75 -0.38 -3.80
N LEU A 245 -11.68 0.24 -3.31
CA LEU A 245 -10.42 0.37 -4.03
C LEU A 245 -9.78 -0.99 -4.35
N HIS A 246 -10.04 -2.03 -3.57
CA HIS A 246 -9.42 -3.36 -3.76
C HIS A 246 -9.99 -4.08 -4.98
N ASN A 247 -11.18 -3.72 -5.44
CA ASN A 247 -11.74 -4.18 -6.71
C ASN A 247 -11.33 -3.29 -7.92
N SER A 248 -10.85 -2.07 -7.67
CA SER A 248 -10.36 -1.12 -8.68
C SER A 248 -8.90 -1.37 -9.10
N VAL A 249 -8.16 -2.17 -8.34
CA VAL A 249 -6.80 -2.64 -8.65
C VAL A 249 -6.78 -4.14 -8.88
N GLY A 250 -5.94 -4.59 -9.81
CA GLY A 250 -5.72 -6.01 -10.02
C GLY A 250 -4.59 -6.30 -10.99
N TYR A 251 -4.16 -7.56 -11.04
CA TYR A 251 -3.02 -7.99 -11.83
C TYR A 251 -3.28 -9.27 -12.62
N LYS A 252 -2.43 -9.49 -13.63
CA LYS A 252 -2.38 -10.71 -14.43
C LYS A 252 -0.96 -11.09 -14.80
N SER A 253 -0.72 -12.39 -14.97
CA SER A 253 0.52 -12.89 -15.56
C SER A 253 0.63 -12.53 -17.03
N VAL A 254 1.86 -12.30 -17.48
CA VAL A 254 2.22 -12.05 -18.88
C VAL A 254 3.51 -12.80 -19.23
N THR A 255 3.62 -13.25 -20.46
CA THR A 255 4.84 -13.85 -21.00
C THR A 255 5.35 -13.06 -22.20
N PHE A 256 6.66 -13.07 -22.39
CA PHE A 256 7.32 -12.30 -23.44
C PHE A 256 8.06 -13.21 -24.41
N SER A 257 8.01 -12.85 -25.69
CA SER A 257 8.83 -13.47 -26.73
C SER A 257 9.31 -12.43 -27.73
N TRP A 258 10.58 -12.54 -28.13
CA TRP A 258 11.15 -11.67 -29.14
C TRP A 258 10.92 -12.27 -30.54
N ASN A 259 10.27 -11.54 -31.43
CA ASN A 259 9.95 -12.02 -32.78
C ASN A 259 11.01 -11.66 -33.85
N GLY A 260 12.13 -11.05 -33.45
CA GLY A 260 13.16 -10.54 -34.35
C GLY A 260 13.11 -9.02 -34.59
N SER A 261 12.01 -8.35 -34.23
CA SER A 261 11.85 -6.89 -34.40
C SER A 261 11.16 -6.19 -33.24
N SER A 262 10.24 -6.87 -32.56
CA SER A 262 9.53 -6.36 -31.40
C SER A 262 9.25 -7.48 -30.38
N TRP A 263 8.94 -7.06 -29.15
CA TRP A 263 8.41 -7.96 -28.14
C TRP A 263 6.94 -8.25 -28.41
N SER A 264 6.60 -9.54 -28.42
CA SER A 264 5.23 -10.02 -28.24
C SER A 264 5.01 -10.29 -26.75
N ALA A 265 3.95 -9.72 -26.21
CA ALA A 265 3.49 -9.97 -24.85
C ALA A 265 2.15 -10.75 -24.91
N SER A 266 2.06 -11.84 -24.16
CA SER A 266 0.91 -12.74 -24.15
C SER A 266 0.36 -12.87 -22.73
N SER A 267 -0.94 -12.61 -22.55
CA SER A 267 -1.66 -12.75 -21.28
C SER A 267 -3.08 -13.27 -21.55
N SER A 268 -3.81 -13.65 -20.49
CA SER A 268 -5.21 -14.05 -20.65
C SER A 268 -6.05 -12.91 -21.23
N GLY A 269 -6.98 -13.25 -22.13
CA GLY A 269 -7.81 -12.28 -22.83
C GLY A 269 -8.86 -11.59 -21.95
N SER A 270 -9.74 -10.83 -22.60
CA SER A 270 -10.82 -10.07 -21.96
C SER A 270 -11.88 -10.92 -21.26
N THR A 271 -11.94 -12.24 -21.50
CA THR A 271 -12.96 -13.12 -20.91
C THR A 271 -12.66 -13.58 -19.49
N THR A 272 -11.51 -13.22 -18.94
CA THR A 272 -11.09 -13.61 -17.59
C THR A 272 -10.79 -12.35 -16.79
N PRO A 273 -11.37 -12.16 -15.59
CA PRO A 273 -11.06 -11.01 -14.74
C PRO A 273 -9.59 -11.05 -14.29
N PRO A 274 -9.00 -9.92 -13.87
CA PRO A 274 -7.73 -9.94 -13.14
C PRO A 274 -7.90 -10.61 -11.76
N THR A 275 -6.77 -10.92 -11.12
CA THR A 275 -6.78 -11.13 -9.67
C THR A 275 -6.87 -9.76 -9.00
N TYR A 276 -7.90 -9.54 -8.18
CA TYR A 276 -8.13 -8.27 -7.47
C TYR A 276 -7.12 -8.06 -6.34
N GLY A 277 -6.88 -6.79 -6.01
CA GLY A 277 -5.87 -6.37 -5.04
C GLY A 277 -4.50 -6.10 -5.65
N VAL A 278 -3.57 -5.64 -4.81
CA VAL A 278 -2.20 -5.32 -5.20
C VAL A 278 -1.40 -6.59 -5.55
N ILE A 279 -0.32 -6.43 -6.33
CA ILE A 279 0.56 -7.55 -6.72
C ILE A 279 1.28 -8.19 -5.54
N LEU A 280 1.38 -7.49 -4.40
CA LEU A 280 1.95 -7.97 -3.15
C LEU A 280 0.98 -8.94 -2.44
N ASN A 281 0.64 -10.02 -3.14
CA ASN A 281 -0.31 -11.04 -2.74
C ASN A 281 0.44 -12.27 -2.21
N PRO A 282 0.00 -12.89 -1.10
CA PRO A 282 0.64 -14.11 -0.56
C PRO A 282 0.72 -15.29 -1.52
N ASN A 283 -0.16 -15.35 -2.54
CA ASN A 283 -0.10 -16.37 -3.58
C ASN A 283 0.94 -16.08 -4.68
N VAL A 284 1.55 -14.90 -4.66
CA VAL A 284 2.57 -14.45 -5.63
C VAL A 284 3.95 -14.45 -4.99
N TRP A 285 4.13 -13.74 -3.88
CA TRP A 285 5.44 -13.54 -3.26
C TRP A 285 5.31 -12.99 -1.84
N GLY A 286 6.28 -13.34 -0.97
CA GLY A 286 6.34 -12.94 0.44
C GLY A 286 5.99 -14.10 1.35
N ASP A 287 6.61 -14.13 2.53
CA ASP A 287 6.31 -15.10 3.59
C ASP A 287 5.33 -14.47 4.62
N GLU A 288 5.43 -13.15 4.82
CA GLU A 288 4.55 -12.36 5.68
C GLU A 288 4.15 -11.04 4.99
N HIS A 289 2.92 -10.58 5.23
CA HIS A 289 2.33 -9.38 4.63
C HIS A 289 1.56 -8.57 5.69
N VAL A 290 1.78 -7.26 5.72
CA VAL A 290 1.10 -6.33 6.63
C VAL A 290 0.81 -4.99 5.95
N LEU A 291 -0.04 -4.19 6.59
CA LEU A 291 -0.24 -2.79 6.25
C LEU A 291 0.51 -1.92 7.26
N ALA A 292 1.12 -0.84 6.78
CA ALA A 292 1.62 0.21 7.67
C ALA A 292 0.45 0.93 8.34
N ASP A 293 0.65 1.35 9.58
CA ASP A 293 -0.29 2.22 10.27
C ASP A 293 -0.23 3.64 9.68
N THR A 294 -1.31 4.02 9.00
CA THR A 294 -1.54 5.36 8.46
C THR A 294 -2.70 6.06 9.15
N THR A 295 -3.04 5.65 10.37
CA THR A 295 -4.18 6.17 11.14
C THR A 295 -4.09 7.69 11.27
N GLY A 296 -5.21 8.38 11.03
CA GLY A 296 -5.29 9.84 11.04
C GLY A 296 -4.91 10.52 9.71
N GLU A 297 -4.23 9.84 8.80
CA GLU A 297 -3.89 10.37 7.47
C GLU A 297 -4.58 9.66 6.31
N GLY A 298 -4.93 8.39 6.51
CA GLY A 298 -5.59 7.54 5.53
C GLY A 298 -4.67 7.02 4.43
N GLY A 299 -5.19 6.04 3.68
CA GLY A 299 -4.46 5.34 2.63
C GLY A 299 -3.86 4.02 3.10
N GLU A 300 -3.18 3.32 2.20
CA GLU A 300 -2.62 2.00 2.42
C GLU A 300 -1.20 1.94 1.86
N VAL A 301 -0.28 1.57 2.74
CA VAL A 301 1.08 1.16 2.38
C VAL A 301 1.21 -0.31 2.75
N HIS A 302 1.34 -1.16 1.74
CA HIS A 302 1.49 -2.60 1.87
C HIS A 302 2.97 -2.93 2.04
N LEU A 303 3.28 -3.82 2.97
CA LEU A 303 4.62 -4.32 3.22
C LEU A 303 4.59 -5.85 3.19
N ALA A 304 5.63 -6.45 2.62
CA ALA A 304 5.85 -7.88 2.73
C ALA A 304 7.34 -8.17 2.87
N VAL A 305 7.65 -9.28 3.53
CA VAL A 305 9.03 -9.76 3.71
C VAL A 305 9.11 -11.22 3.30
N LYS A 306 10.25 -11.57 2.70
CA LYS A 306 10.67 -12.95 2.49
C LYS A 306 11.99 -13.16 3.21
N THR A 307 12.10 -14.22 3.98
CA THR A 307 13.34 -14.57 4.71
C THR A 307 13.93 -15.87 4.16
N THR A 308 15.25 -15.99 4.14
CA THR A 308 15.93 -17.19 3.63
C THR A 308 17.19 -17.47 4.42
N ASP A 309 17.29 -18.67 5.00
CA ASP A 309 18.51 -19.15 5.65
C ASP A 309 19.60 -19.38 4.59
N ASN A 310 20.75 -18.73 4.77
CA ASN A 310 21.91 -18.88 3.87
C ASN A 310 22.73 -20.15 4.18
N GLY A 311 22.39 -20.91 5.23
CA GLY A 311 23.02 -22.16 5.63
C GLY A 311 24.38 -21.99 6.31
N ASN A 312 24.72 -20.77 6.73
CA ASN A 312 26.00 -20.40 7.32
C ASN A 312 25.85 -19.56 8.60
N GLY A 313 24.66 -19.55 9.20
CA GLY A 313 24.33 -18.74 10.37
C GLY A 313 23.95 -17.29 10.03
N THR A 314 23.76 -16.96 8.75
CA THR A 314 23.15 -15.69 8.34
C THR A 314 21.84 -15.91 7.60
N TRP A 315 20.99 -14.90 7.62
CA TRP A 315 19.67 -14.89 6.99
C TRP A 315 19.56 -13.73 6.03
N HIS A 316 19.01 -13.99 4.84
CA HIS A 316 18.63 -12.97 3.88
C HIS A 316 17.24 -12.44 4.21
N PHE A 317 17.11 -11.13 4.34
CA PHE A 317 15.83 -10.43 4.48
C PHE A 317 15.56 -9.62 3.21
N GLU A 318 14.46 -9.93 2.53
CA GLU A 318 14.01 -9.21 1.35
C GLU A 318 12.66 -8.57 1.64
N TYR A 319 12.61 -7.24 1.71
CA TYR A 319 11.38 -6.47 1.92
C TYR A 319 10.87 -5.88 0.60
N ALA A 320 9.56 -5.77 0.49
CA ALA A 320 8.88 -5.02 -0.56
C ALA A 320 7.85 -4.07 0.05
N VAL A 321 7.97 -2.77 -0.24
CA VAL A 321 7.04 -1.72 0.17
C VAL A 321 6.25 -1.27 -1.06
N TYR A 322 4.92 -1.38 -1.02
CA TYR A 322 4.00 -0.92 -2.08
C TYR A 322 3.05 0.15 -1.54
N ASN A 323 3.13 1.35 -2.10
CA ASN A 323 2.15 2.40 -1.78
C ASN A 323 0.93 2.24 -2.70
N LEU A 324 -0.25 1.88 -2.17
CA LEU A 324 -1.48 1.82 -2.97
C LEU A 324 -2.09 3.20 -3.16
N ASN A 325 -2.29 3.94 -2.06
CA ASN A 325 -2.97 5.24 -2.08
C ASN A 325 -2.59 6.19 -0.92
N TYR A 326 -1.48 5.96 -0.22
CA TYR A 326 -0.97 6.89 0.78
C TYR A 326 -0.43 8.16 0.11
N HIS A 327 -1.13 9.30 0.31
CA HIS A 327 -0.88 10.55 -0.41
C HIS A 327 0.50 11.15 -0.12
N ARG A 328 0.97 11.09 1.13
CA ARG A 328 2.21 11.75 1.54
C ARG A 328 3.46 11.03 1.03
N ARG A 329 3.32 9.81 0.48
CA ARG A 329 4.40 8.98 -0.07
C ARG A 329 5.42 8.62 1.01
N VAL A 330 6.33 7.69 0.71
CA VAL A 330 7.35 7.23 1.67
C VAL A 330 8.74 7.61 1.19
N ARG A 331 9.59 8.16 2.07
CA ARG A 331 10.97 8.56 1.76
C ARG A 331 12.06 7.82 2.52
N SER A 332 11.66 7.05 3.55
CA SER A 332 12.57 6.31 4.41
C SER A 332 11.95 4.96 4.75
N PHE A 333 12.79 3.95 4.92
CA PHE A 333 12.44 2.63 5.43
C PHE A 333 13.54 2.20 6.39
N SER A 334 13.19 1.85 7.63
CA SER A 334 14.12 1.48 8.68
C SER A 334 13.71 0.16 9.30
N VAL A 335 14.66 -0.77 9.33
CA VAL A 335 14.51 -2.09 9.94
C VAL A 335 15.34 -2.11 11.22
N PRO A 336 14.72 -2.26 12.40
CA PRO A 336 15.44 -2.45 13.65
C PRO A 336 16.33 -3.68 13.63
N LYS A 337 17.39 -3.63 14.42
CA LYS A 337 18.29 -4.75 14.73
C LYS A 337 18.91 -4.52 16.10
N SER A 338 19.45 -5.56 16.71
CA SER A 338 20.20 -5.36 17.95
C SER A 338 21.62 -4.85 17.73
N ALA A 339 22.16 -4.29 18.81
CA ALA A 339 23.58 -3.98 18.88
C ALA A 339 24.39 -5.27 18.66
N GLY A 340 25.42 -5.19 17.82
CA GLY A 340 26.27 -6.34 17.49
C GLY A 340 25.80 -7.20 16.30
N THR A 341 24.54 -7.07 15.84
CA THR A 341 24.09 -7.72 14.60
C THR A 341 24.87 -7.16 13.40
N ASN A 342 25.55 -8.05 12.68
CA ASN A 342 26.31 -7.74 11.49
C ASN A 342 25.41 -7.75 10.26
N ILE A 343 25.29 -6.59 9.61
CA ILE A 343 24.54 -6.43 8.37
C ILE A 343 25.50 -6.43 7.17
N THR A 344 25.21 -7.25 6.17
CA THR A 344 25.97 -7.35 4.91
C THR A 344 25.04 -7.44 3.70
N ASN A 345 25.58 -7.49 2.48
CA ASN A 345 24.81 -7.66 1.24
C ASN A 345 23.63 -6.68 1.08
N ILE A 346 23.80 -5.45 1.56
CA ILE A 346 22.74 -4.45 1.57
C ILE A 346 22.45 -4.02 0.14
N GLY A 347 21.18 -3.93 -0.22
CA GLY A 347 20.78 -3.35 -1.48
C GLY A 347 19.38 -2.77 -1.48
N PHE A 348 19.04 -2.22 -2.64
CA PHE A 348 17.87 -1.39 -2.89
C PHE A 348 17.47 -1.54 -4.36
N HIS A 349 16.16 -1.59 -4.62
CA HIS A 349 15.62 -1.47 -5.97
C HIS A 349 14.40 -0.55 -5.98
N GLY A 350 14.47 0.49 -6.81
CA GLY A 350 13.34 1.35 -7.16
C GLY A 350 12.94 1.16 -8.63
N PRO A 351 11.66 1.35 -8.98
CA PRO A 351 11.19 1.23 -10.35
C PRO A 351 11.63 2.43 -11.22
N PRO A 352 11.78 2.24 -12.54
CA PRO A 352 12.25 3.28 -13.47
C PRO A 352 11.17 4.32 -13.81
N LEU A 353 10.65 5.03 -12.80
CA LEU A 353 9.60 6.03 -12.92
C LEU A 353 10.13 7.37 -13.44
N GLU A 354 9.70 7.77 -14.63
CA GLU A 354 10.18 8.99 -15.31
C GLU A 354 9.88 10.30 -14.55
N GLU A 355 8.86 10.30 -13.70
CA GLU A 355 8.36 11.49 -13.00
C GLU A 355 9.17 11.92 -11.76
N GLN A 356 10.21 11.15 -11.40
CA GLN A 356 11.08 11.38 -10.27
C GLN A 356 12.54 10.94 -10.50
N SER A 357 13.42 11.42 -9.64
CA SER A 357 14.83 11.05 -9.58
C SER A 357 15.00 9.54 -9.44
N GLN A 358 16.03 9.02 -10.09
CA GLN A 358 16.44 7.62 -10.02
C GLN A 358 17.64 7.42 -9.09
N THR A 359 18.03 8.44 -8.34
CA THR A 359 19.11 8.33 -7.35
C THR A 359 18.75 7.24 -6.33
N PRO A 360 19.64 6.23 -6.13
CA PRO A 360 19.42 5.20 -5.12
C PRO A 360 19.32 5.80 -3.71
N TRP A 361 18.58 5.13 -2.83
CA TRP A 361 18.48 5.57 -1.43
C TRP A 361 19.82 5.38 -0.72
N THR A 362 20.16 6.34 0.15
CA THR A 362 21.35 6.26 0.99
C THR A 362 21.08 5.30 2.12
N VAL A 363 22.03 4.38 2.36
CA VAL A 363 21.98 3.41 3.45
C VAL A 363 22.77 3.94 4.64
N THR A 364 22.17 3.87 5.83
CA THR A 364 22.83 4.07 7.12
C THR A 364 22.60 2.83 7.98
N VAL A 365 23.67 2.23 8.48
CA VAL A 365 23.61 1.15 9.48
C VAL A 365 24.23 1.70 10.75
N ASP A 366 23.47 1.71 11.83
CA ASP A 366 23.94 2.12 13.16
C ASP A 366 23.82 0.96 14.15
N ALA A 367 23.84 1.25 15.45
CA ALA A 367 23.76 0.21 16.47
C ALA A 367 22.39 -0.49 16.47
N SER A 368 21.30 0.23 16.18
CA SER A 368 19.92 -0.22 16.39
C SER A 368 19.11 -0.43 15.11
N SER A 369 19.62 -0.05 13.94
CA SER A 369 18.86 -0.13 12.68
C SER A 369 19.72 -0.27 11.42
N CYS A 370 19.07 -0.75 10.35
CA CYS A 370 19.47 -0.54 8.97
C CYS A 370 18.41 0.31 8.27
N THR A 371 18.80 1.51 7.82
CA THR A 371 17.89 2.52 7.28
C THR A 371 18.28 2.90 5.86
N TRP A 372 17.31 2.94 4.96
CA TRP A 372 17.43 3.53 3.62
C TRP A 372 16.62 4.82 3.60
N ALA A 373 17.17 5.89 3.05
CA ALA A 373 16.44 7.14 2.86
C ALA A 373 16.82 7.85 1.55
N THR A 374 15.84 8.54 0.96
CA THR A 374 16.06 9.55 -0.08
C THR A 374 16.04 10.96 0.50
N ASP A 375 16.33 11.96 -0.34
CA ASP A 375 16.29 13.37 0.04
C ASP A 375 14.91 13.78 0.57
N THR A 376 14.87 14.77 1.46
CA THR A 376 13.60 15.38 1.90
C THR A 376 12.96 16.17 0.76
N TYR A 377 11.64 16.39 0.83
CA TYR A 377 10.93 17.23 -0.14
C TYR A 377 11.51 18.64 -0.30
N ASN A 378 12.02 19.22 0.80
CA ASN A 378 12.65 20.55 0.78
C ASN A 378 14.01 20.57 0.06
N GLN A 379 14.71 19.44 0.02
CA GLN A 379 15.98 19.29 -0.69
C GLN A 379 15.75 18.99 -2.18
N ASP A 380 14.88 18.02 -2.48
CA ASP A 380 14.49 17.68 -3.85
C ASP A 380 13.00 17.27 -3.91
N PRO A 381 12.11 18.12 -4.44
CA PRO A 381 10.70 17.77 -4.66
C PRO A 381 10.46 16.60 -5.62
N ASN A 382 11.49 16.19 -6.37
CA ASN A 382 11.48 15.03 -7.26
C ASN A 382 12.37 13.90 -6.73
N ALA A 383 12.70 13.86 -5.43
CA ALA A 383 13.43 12.75 -4.84
C ALA A 383 12.73 11.40 -5.11
N ASN A 384 13.47 10.31 -4.98
CA ASN A 384 13.04 8.96 -5.35
C ASN A 384 12.06 8.36 -4.31
N ALA A 385 10.97 9.05 -4.00
CA ALA A 385 9.98 8.62 -3.02
C ALA A 385 9.08 7.49 -3.56
N ILE A 386 8.52 6.68 -2.65
CA ILE A 386 7.53 5.65 -2.99
C ILE A 386 6.18 6.32 -3.26
N ILE A 387 5.94 6.66 -4.53
CA ILE A 387 4.66 7.17 -5.00
C ILE A 387 3.62 6.05 -5.13
N PHE A 388 2.35 6.41 -5.20
CA PHE A 388 1.30 5.41 -5.29
C PHE A 388 1.36 4.57 -6.57
N GLY A 389 0.87 3.33 -6.46
CA GLY A 389 0.96 2.30 -7.49
C GLY A 389 2.40 1.87 -7.79
N SER A 390 3.32 1.99 -6.83
CA SER A 390 4.73 1.60 -7.02
C SER A 390 5.27 0.75 -5.87
N LEU A 391 6.12 -0.22 -6.21
CA LEU A 391 6.79 -1.15 -5.31
C LEU A 391 8.30 -0.88 -5.27
N TYR A 392 8.87 -0.85 -4.08
CA TYR A 392 10.31 -0.72 -3.83
C TYR A 392 10.80 -1.92 -3.01
N ASN A 393 12.04 -2.35 -3.26
CA ASN A 393 12.66 -3.44 -2.52
C ASN A 393 13.86 -2.95 -1.70
N PHE A 394 14.01 -3.54 -0.51
CA PHE A 394 15.12 -3.30 0.42
C PHE A 394 15.59 -4.64 0.94
N TRP A 395 16.89 -4.89 0.92
CA TRP A 395 17.39 -6.19 1.38
C TRP A 395 18.77 -6.11 2.01
N PHE A 396 19.08 -7.12 2.82
CA PHE A 396 20.38 -7.34 3.43
C PHE A 396 20.47 -8.78 3.93
N ASP A 397 21.69 -9.19 4.29
CA ASP A 397 21.94 -10.40 5.06
C ASP A 397 22.33 -10.01 6.50
N ALA A 398 21.79 -10.69 7.50
CA ALA A 398 22.15 -10.50 8.91
C ALA A 398 22.58 -11.82 9.56
N ASP A 399 23.50 -11.77 10.52
CA ASP A 399 23.83 -12.90 11.41
C ASP A 399 22.85 -13.04 12.58
N ALA A 400 21.58 -12.82 12.27
CA ALA A 400 20.45 -12.87 13.19
C ALA A 400 19.31 -13.64 12.52
N GLU A 401 18.66 -14.51 13.29
CA GLU A 401 17.49 -15.25 12.81
C GLU A 401 16.28 -14.31 12.61
N PRO A 402 15.26 -14.70 11.83
CA PRO A 402 14.05 -13.90 11.69
C PRO A 402 13.19 -13.92 12.96
N ALA A 403 12.78 -12.75 13.45
CA ALA A 403 11.88 -12.58 14.58
C ALA A 403 10.90 -11.42 14.35
N PRO A 404 9.81 -11.30 15.12
CA PRO A 404 8.93 -10.13 15.07
C PRO A 404 9.72 -8.83 15.29
N SER A 405 9.45 -7.82 14.47
CA SER A 405 10.09 -6.51 14.51
C SER A 405 9.06 -5.43 14.18
N GLU A 406 9.30 -4.19 14.61
CA GLU A 406 8.50 -3.03 14.17
C GLU A 406 9.33 -2.15 13.25
N VAL A 407 9.08 -2.22 11.94
CA VAL A 407 9.77 -1.34 10.98
C VAL A 407 9.12 0.04 10.96
N SER A 408 9.91 1.04 10.60
CA SER A 408 9.42 2.42 10.50
C SER A 408 9.67 3.02 9.11
N MET A 409 8.80 3.94 8.73
CA MET A 409 8.84 4.66 7.47
C MET A 409 8.55 6.13 7.70
N GLU A 410 9.21 7.02 6.95
CA GLU A 410 8.95 8.46 7.07
C GLU A 410 8.17 8.97 5.85
N PRO A 411 7.16 9.82 6.05
CA PRO A 411 6.46 10.48 4.95
C PRO A 411 7.36 11.41 4.14
N PHE A 412 7.15 11.50 2.82
CA PHE A 412 7.92 12.39 1.95
C PHE A 412 7.37 13.81 1.91
N LEU A 413 6.08 13.95 1.64
CA LEU A 413 5.42 15.26 1.59
C LEU A 413 5.32 15.83 3.01
N PRO A 414 5.52 17.15 3.17
CA PRO A 414 5.37 17.81 4.46
C PRO A 414 3.93 17.62 4.99
N ALA A 415 3.82 17.58 6.31
CA ALA A 415 2.54 17.55 6.99
C ALA A 415 1.71 18.80 6.64
N ALA A 416 0.39 18.65 6.56
CA ALA A 416 -0.51 19.79 6.37
C ALA A 416 -0.67 20.62 7.66
N ASP A 417 -0.46 19.98 8.81
CA ASP A 417 -0.65 20.52 10.15
C ASP A 417 0.25 19.80 11.19
N ASP A 418 0.35 20.37 12.40
CA ASP A 418 1.26 19.91 13.45
C ASP A 418 0.88 18.55 14.09
N GLY A 419 -0.28 17.99 13.74
CA GLY A 419 -0.78 16.70 14.25
C GLY A 419 -0.59 15.51 13.31
N ALA A 420 -0.05 15.74 12.10
CA ALA A 420 0.14 14.70 11.11
C ALA A 420 1.25 13.72 11.51
N LEU A 421 1.20 12.49 10.99
CA LEU A 421 2.20 11.46 11.29
C LEU A 421 3.59 11.91 10.85
N THR A 422 4.57 11.76 11.71
CA THR A 422 5.98 11.96 11.34
C THR A 422 6.65 10.64 10.97
N VAL A 423 6.02 9.52 11.34
CA VAL A 423 6.46 8.14 11.11
C VAL A 423 5.25 7.25 10.89
N LEU A 424 5.37 6.27 10.00
CA LEU A 424 4.47 5.13 9.85
C LEU A 424 5.18 3.91 10.41
N THR A 425 4.47 3.03 11.12
CA THR A 425 5.04 1.78 11.65
C THR A 425 4.34 0.58 11.04
N ALA A 426 5.03 -0.56 11.02
CA ALA A 426 4.43 -1.84 10.65
C ALA A 426 5.13 -2.96 11.43
N SER A 427 4.36 -3.81 12.10
CA SER A 427 4.88 -5.04 12.72
C SER A 427 5.10 -6.08 11.64
N ILE A 428 6.33 -6.52 11.44
CA ILE A 428 6.71 -7.53 10.44
C ILE A 428 7.99 -8.24 10.87
N THR A 429 8.28 -9.41 10.31
CA THR A 429 9.55 -10.11 10.55
C THR A 429 10.77 -9.27 10.19
N GLY A 430 11.76 -9.21 11.09
CA GLY A 430 13.07 -8.60 10.91
C GLY A 430 14.20 -9.40 11.57
N PRO A 431 15.45 -8.90 11.52
CA PRO A 431 16.58 -9.57 12.13
C PRO A 431 16.43 -9.50 13.66
N SER A 432 16.28 -10.67 14.27
CA SER A 432 16.22 -10.84 15.70
C SER A 432 17.43 -10.16 16.35
N ALA A 433 17.24 -9.60 17.55
CA ALA A 433 18.32 -9.64 18.52
C ALA A 433 18.82 -11.08 18.59
N ALA A 434 20.11 -11.35 18.74
CA ALA A 434 20.47 -12.65 19.26
C ALA A 434 19.82 -12.77 20.67
N GLY A 435 18.62 -13.36 20.75
CA GLY A 435 17.73 -13.33 21.91
C GLY A 435 16.34 -12.69 21.65
N GLY A 436 15.52 -13.24 20.74
CA GLY A 436 14.08 -12.91 20.59
C GLY A 436 13.71 -11.43 20.44
N PRO A 437 12.41 -11.06 20.43
CA PRO A 437 12.02 -9.77 20.98
C PRO A 437 12.48 -9.74 22.44
N CYS A 438 13.04 -8.62 22.92
CA CYS A 438 13.47 -8.57 24.31
C CYS A 438 12.31 -8.95 25.23
N GLY A 439 12.46 -10.06 25.95
CA GLY A 439 11.41 -10.60 26.77
C GLY A 439 11.27 -12.11 26.75
N ASP A 440 11.76 -12.84 25.74
CA ASP A 440 11.87 -14.32 25.81
C ASP A 440 13.26 -14.68 26.37
N PHE A 441 13.37 -14.60 27.70
CA PHE A 441 14.62 -14.77 28.43
C PHE A 441 14.91 -16.22 28.80
N ASP A 442 13.92 -17.11 28.73
CA ASP A 442 14.13 -18.54 28.94
C ASP A 442 14.17 -19.38 27.64
N GLY A 443 13.86 -18.76 26.50
CA GLY A 443 14.04 -19.29 25.15
C GLY A 443 12.97 -20.30 24.75
N ASP A 444 11.77 -20.23 25.33
CA ASP A 444 10.68 -21.16 25.07
C ASP A 444 9.71 -20.70 23.96
N GLY A 445 9.91 -19.49 23.44
CA GLY A 445 9.19 -18.94 22.29
C GLY A 445 7.96 -18.12 22.65
N ASP A 446 7.72 -17.83 23.93
CA ASP A 446 6.76 -16.83 24.38
C ASP A 446 7.39 -15.80 25.34
N VAL A 447 6.62 -14.76 25.71
CA VAL A 447 7.02 -13.74 26.69
C VAL A 447 5.96 -13.73 27.78
N ASP A 448 6.29 -14.31 28.93
CA ASP A 448 5.35 -14.52 30.01
C ASP A 448 5.90 -14.19 31.41
N LEU A 449 5.28 -14.75 32.45
CA LEU A 449 5.71 -14.50 33.83
C LEU A 449 7.02 -15.22 34.19
N THR A 450 7.38 -16.26 33.45
CA THR A 450 8.64 -17.02 33.58
C THR A 450 9.79 -16.15 33.13
N ASP A 451 9.65 -15.44 32.01
CA ASP A 451 10.62 -14.44 31.59
C ASP A 451 10.71 -13.27 32.54
N PHE A 452 9.58 -12.81 33.07
CA PHE A 452 9.60 -11.76 34.09
C PHE A 452 10.47 -12.15 35.29
N THR A 453 10.53 -13.44 35.65
CA THR A 453 11.45 -13.88 36.71
C THR A 453 12.92 -13.77 36.31
N GLN A 454 13.27 -13.97 35.03
CA GLN A 454 14.64 -13.77 34.53
C GLN A 454 14.99 -12.29 34.47
N PHE A 455 14.07 -11.44 33.99
CA PHE A 455 14.21 -9.98 33.99
C PHE A 455 14.55 -9.45 35.39
N GLN A 456 13.83 -9.91 36.40
CA GLN A 456 14.06 -9.54 37.80
C GLN A 456 15.46 -9.92 38.30
N LEU A 457 16.06 -11.00 37.78
CA LEU A 457 17.42 -11.40 38.14
C LEU A 457 18.48 -10.50 37.52
N CYS A 458 18.17 -9.86 36.39
CA CYS A 458 19.08 -8.97 35.68
C CYS A 458 18.93 -7.49 36.11
N PHE A 459 17.82 -7.12 36.74
CA PHE A 459 17.52 -5.74 37.17
C PHE A 459 18.62 -5.15 38.07
N GLY A 460 19.40 -4.22 37.52
CA GLY A 460 20.48 -3.49 38.20
C GLY A 460 20.09 -2.06 38.58
N GLY A 461 19.11 -1.48 37.89
CA GLY A 461 18.65 -0.09 38.01
C GLY A 461 19.55 0.90 37.25
N SER A 462 18.99 2.07 36.93
CA SER A 462 19.59 3.05 36.02
C SER A 462 21.06 3.37 36.33
N ASN A 463 21.86 3.45 35.28
CA ASN A 463 23.30 3.68 35.25
C ASN A 463 24.14 2.64 36.03
N ASN A 464 23.62 1.44 36.25
CA ASN A 464 24.38 0.32 36.81
C ASN A 464 24.45 -0.82 35.81
N PRO A 465 25.57 -1.56 35.75
CA PRO A 465 25.60 -2.76 34.93
C PRO A 465 24.51 -3.75 35.38
N PRO A 466 24.07 -4.66 34.49
CA PRO A 466 23.14 -5.73 34.84
C PRO A 466 23.55 -6.43 36.13
N ALA A 467 22.57 -6.77 36.96
CA ALA A 467 22.83 -7.35 38.27
C ALA A 467 23.66 -8.64 38.13
N ALA A 468 24.57 -8.88 39.09
CA ALA A 468 25.43 -10.07 39.07
C ALA A 468 24.65 -11.40 39.19
N THR A 469 23.35 -11.33 39.49
CA THR A 469 22.41 -12.45 39.50
C THR A 469 21.84 -12.78 38.12
N CYS A 470 22.10 -11.94 37.10
CA CYS A 470 21.65 -12.17 35.73
C CYS A 470 22.22 -13.51 35.21
N PRO A 471 21.37 -14.44 34.75
CA PRO A 471 21.84 -15.72 34.26
C PRO A 471 22.80 -15.56 33.08
N PRO A 472 23.84 -16.42 32.95
CA PRO A 472 24.73 -16.37 31.81
C PRO A 472 23.97 -16.60 30.49
N GLY A 473 24.10 -15.66 29.55
CA GLY A 473 23.47 -15.73 28.24
C GLY A 473 22.09 -15.08 28.13
N VAL A 474 21.56 -14.53 29.24
CA VAL A 474 20.36 -13.68 29.22
C VAL A 474 20.80 -12.23 29.01
N ASP A 475 20.20 -11.57 28.02
CA ASP A 475 20.36 -10.14 27.78
C ASP A 475 19.03 -9.44 28.04
N ALA A 476 18.90 -8.84 29.22
CA ALA A 476 17.68 -8.14 29.65
C ALA A 476 17.77 -6.61 29.49
N ASP A 477 18.83 -6.12 28.86
CA ASP A 477 19.01 -4.73 28.41
C ASP A 477 18.23 -4.55 27.10
N CYS A 478 16.93 -4.36 27.25
CA CYS A 478 15.96 -4.34 26.16
C CYS A 478 16.01 -3.06 25.33
N ASP A 479 16.43 -1.93 25.91
CA ASP A 479 16.57 -0.67 25.17
C ASP A 479 18.02 -0.39 24.70
N GLY A 480 18.97 -1.22 25.13
CA GLY A 480 20.35 -1.26 24.66
C GLY A 480 21.23 -0.14 25.22
N ASP A 481 20.86 0.45 26.36
CA ASP A 481 21.57 1.57 26.97
C ASP A 481 22.71 1.16 27.92
N GLY A 482 22.86 -0.15 28.17
CA GLY A 482 23.92 -0.75 28.97
C GLY A 482 23.57 -0.97 30.43
N ASP A 483 22.32 -0.71 30.84
CA ASP A 483 21.78 -1.08 32.13
C ASP A 483 20.50 -1.95 32.03
N VAL A 484 19.92 -2.33 33.17
CA VAL A 484 18.64 -3.06 33.21
C VAL A 484 17.77 -2.39 34.26
N ASP A 485 16.83 -1.58 33.81
CA ASP A 485 16.01 -0.72 34.64
C ASP A 485 14.51 -0.71 34.25
N LEU A 486 13.79 0.38 34.55
CA LEU A 486 12.36 0.49 34.26
C LEU A 486 12.07 0.79 32.79
N ALA A 487 13.02 1.33 32.02
CA ALA A 487 12.91 1.52 30.59
C ALA A 487 12.89 0.15 29.87
N ASP A 488 13.77 -0.78 30.28
CA ASP A 488 13.73 -2.16 29.78
C ASP A 488 12.46 -2.89 30.16
N PHE A 489 11.96 -2.66 31.39
CA PHE A 489 10.70 -3.24 31.81
C PHE A 489 9.53 -2.77 30.95
N LEU A 490 9.56 -1.52 30.49
CA LEU A 490 8.56 -0.97 29.58
C LEU A 490 8.58 -1.68 28.22
N VAL A 491 9.77 -2.00 27.70
CA VAL A 491 9.94 -2.80 26.48
C VAL A 491 9.48 -4.24 26.69
N PHE A 492 9.87 -4.88 27.80
CA PHE A 492 9.41 -6.21 28.21
C PHE A 492 7.87 -6.30 28.23
N GLN A 493 7.18 -5.32 28.83
CA GLN A 493 5.72 -5.29 28.92
C GLN A 493 5.03 -5.17 27.56
N GLN A 494 5.65 -4.49 26.60
CA GLN A 494 5.12 -4.38 25.24
C GLN A 494 5.20 -5.70 24.48
N ASN A 495 6.18 -6.53 24.83
CA ASN A 495 6.39 -7.85 24.23
C ASN A 495 5.60 -8.97 24.93
N PHE A 496 4.86 -8.71 26.01
CA PHE A 496 4.17 -9.73 26.78
C PHE A 496 3.08 -10.45 25.96
N THR A 497 3.32 -11.71 25.62
CA THR A 497 2.39 -12.56 24.86
C THR A 497 1.53 -13.44 25.77
N GLY A 498 2.01 -13.72 26.98
CA GLY A 498 1.46 -14.74 27.89
C GLY A 498 1.87 -16.15 27.47
N SER A 499 1.63 -17.12 28.36
CA SER A 499 2.05 -18.51 28.19
C SER A 499 1.33 -19.21 27.02
N MET A 500 2.06 -19.91 26.16
CA MET A 500 1.52 -20.76 25.10
C MET A 500 0.99 -22.13 25.57
#